data_AF-A0A846VHZ5-F1
#
_entry.id   AF-A0A846VHZ5-F1
#
_cell.length_a   1.000
_cell.length_b   1.000
_cell.length_c   1.000
_cell.angle_alpha   90.00
_cell.angle_beta   90.00
_cell.angle_gamma   90.00
#
_symmetry.space_group_name_H-M   'P 1'
#
loop_
_entity.id
_entity.type
_entity.pdbx_description
1 polymer ?
#
loop_
_entity_poly.entity_id
_entity_poly.type
_entity_poly.pdbx_seq_one_letter_code
_entity_poly.pdbx_strand_id
1 'polypeptide(L)'
;MSTTPDRVRVIDSQVLSNDWYLLKKTIYDFRRADGSWQRQQRETYDRGNGAALLLYQRETRSVVLVRQFRFPCFVNGHDGMLIEAPAGLLDQATPEQRIRAEAEEETGYRVGEVRKVFEAFMSPGSVTEKLHFFVAEYDASQKVGDGGGLPGEGEDIEVLELPFDDAMAMLRRGEIVDGKTIMLLQYAAMHVFGT
;
A
#
# COMPACT_ATOMS: atom_id res chain seq x y z
N MET A 1 17.10 -20.06 23.09
CA MET A 1 17.52 -18.90 22.27
C MET A 1 16.76 -17.69 22.80
N SER A 2 17.44 -16.58 23.08
CA SER A 2 16.77 -15.34 23.53
C SER A 2 15.91 -14.82 22.38
N THR A 3 14.61 -14.64 22.62
CA THR A 3 13.71 -14.07 21.62
C THR A 3 14.01 -12.58 21.49
N THR A 4 13.75 -11.96 20.33
CA THR A 4 13.94 -10.50 20.15
C THR A 4 13.24 -9.65 21.22
N PRO A 5 12.04 -10.00 21.71
CA PRO A 5 11.41 -9.32 22.85
C PRO A 5 12.30 -9.22 24.09
N ASP A 6 13.07 -10.26 24.43
CA ASP A 6 13.99 -10.25 25.58
C ASP A 6 15.19 -9.30 25.40
N ARG A 7 15.38 -8.78 24.18
CA ARG A 7 16.48 -7.87 23.81
C ARG A 7 16.04 -6.41 23.75
N VAL A 8 14.79 -6.10 24.06
CA VAL A 8 14.26 -4.73 24.02
C VAL A 8 13.72 -4.35 25.39
N ARG A 9 14.11 -3.19 25.91
CA ARG A 9 13.54 -2.61 27.12
C ARG A 9 13.09 -1.20 26.80
N VAL A 10 11.77 -0.97 26.72
CA VAL A 10 11.23 0.38 26.57
C VAL A 10 11.44 1.13 27.88
N ILE A 11 12.00 2.34 27.78
CA ILE A 11 12.33 3.17 28.93
C ILE A 11 11.39 4.36 29.02
N ASP A 12 11.11 5.00 27.90
CA ASP A 12 10.20 6.12 27.81
C ASP A 12 9.51 6.17 26.44
N SER A 13 8.31 6.76 26.40
CA SER A 13 7.54 6.96 25.19
C SER A 13 6.79 8.29 25.26
N GLN A 14 7.10 9.19 24.33
CA GLN A 14 6.50 10.51 24.22
C GLN A 14 5.67 10.62 22.94
N VAL A 15 4.44 11.12 23.05
CA VAL A 15 3.66 11.54 21.88
C VAL A 15 4.20 12.89 21.40
N LEU A 16 4.63 12.95 20.15
CA LEU A 16 5.10 14.18 19.50
C LEU A 16 3.97 14.87 18.73
N SER A 17 3.09 14.09 18.10
CA SER A 17 1.87 14.57 17.44
C SER A 17 0.79 13.48 17.50
N ASN A 18 -0.46 13.91 17.58
CA ASN A 18 -1.64 13.06 17.52
C ASN A 18 -2.80 13.85 16.90
N ASP A 19 -2.56 14.37 15.71
CA ASP A 19 -3.51 15.15 14.93
C ASP A 19 -4.12 14.25 13.85
N TRP A 20 -3.48 14.16 12.69
CA TRP A 20 -3.90 13.23 11.63
C TRP A 20 -3.62 11.76 11.97
N TYR A 21 -2.40 11.45 12.41
CA TYR A 21 -1.96 10.12 12.84
C TYR A 21 -0.96 10.25 13.98
N LEU A 22 -0.66 9.15 14.66
CA LEU A 22 0.13 9.14 15.87
C LEU A 22 1.63 9.14 15.57
N LEU A 23 2.34 10.22 15.94
CA LEU A 23 3.80 10.28 15.93
C LEU A 23 4.32 10.15 17.36
N LYS A 24 5.13 9.13 17.61
CA LYS A 24 5.77 8.88 18.91
C LYS A 24 7.28 8.92 18.80
N LYS A 25 7.94 9.40 19.86
CA LYS A 25 9.34 9.18 20.13
C LYS A 25 9.47 8.14 21.24
N THR A 26 10.20 7.07 20.98
CA THR A 26 10.44 5.99 21.95
C THR A 26 11.92 5.90 22.27
N ILE A 27 12.23 5.87 23.56
CA ILE A 27 13.57 5.64 24.10
C ILE A 27 13.60 4.22 24.66
N TYR A 28 14.54 3.40 24.19
CA TYR A 28 14.64 2.00 24.58
C TYR A 28 16.09 1.54 24.66
N ASP A 29 16.37 0.56 25.51
CA ASP A 29 17.63 -0.16 25.50
C ASP A 29 17.50 -1.40 24.61
N PHE A 30 18.44 -1.58 23.69
CA PHE A 30 18.54 -2.76 22.83
C PHE A 30 19.78 -3.57 23.18
N ARG A 31 19.59 -4.88 23.43
CA ARG A 31 20.71 -5.80 23.66
C ARG A 31 21.33 -6.19 22.33
N ARG A 32 22.55 -5.73 22.08
CA ARG A 32 23.32 -6.03 20.87
C ARG A 32 23.76 -7.49 20.81
N ALA A 33 24.30 -7.91 19.67
CA ALA A 33 24.73 -9.29 19.45
C ALA A 33 25.87 -9.71 20.39
N ASP A 34 26.72 -8.76 20.81
CA ASP A 34 27.80 -8.95 21.80
C ASP A 34 27.32 -8.99 23.26
N GLY A 35 26.00 -8.90 23.49
CA GLY A 35 25.40 -8.90 24.82
C GLY A 35 25.36 -7.54 25.51
N SER A 36 26.02 -6.51 24.96
CA SER A 36 25.98 -5.16 25.52
C SER A 36 24.61 -4.50 25.35
N TRP A 37 24.22 -3.67 26.31
CA TRP A 37 23.00 -2.86 26.22
C TRP A 37 23.34 -1.48 25.65
N GLN A 38 22.57 -1.05 24.66
CA GLN A 38 22.67 0.28 24.08
C GLN A 38 21.34 1.02 24.16
N ARG A 39 21.37 2.22 24.74
CA ARG A 39 20.29 3.20 24.68
C ARG A 39 20.12 3.71 23.25
N GLN A 40 18.91 3.62 22.72
CA GLN A 40 18.52 4.13 21.40
C GLN A 40 17.27 5.00 21.52
N GLN A 41 17.05 5.81 20.49
CA GLN A 41 15.87 6.63 20.31
C GLN A 41 15.37 6.46 18.86
N ARG A 42 14.06 6.28 18.69
CA ARG A 42 13.41 6.26 17.38
C ARG A 42 12.12 7.06 17.40
N GLU A 43 11.78 7.65 16.27
CA GLU A 43 10.45 8.16 16.00
C GLU A 43 9.70 7.15 15.15
N THR A 44 8.43 6.92 15.49
CA THR A 44 7.54 6.02 14.77
C THR A 44 6.27 6.76 14.41
N TYR A 45 5.95 6.82 13.13
CA TYR A 45 4.71 7.38 12.61
C TYR A 45 3.72 6.24 12.34
N ASP A 46 2.62 6.25 13.08
CA ASP A 46 1.62 5.20 13.09
C ASP A 46 0.34 5.65 12.42
N ARG A 47 0.21 5.23 11.15
CA ARG A 47 -0.91 5.56 10.26
C ARG A 47 -1.92 4.43 10.13
N GLY A 48 -1.76 3.36 10.91
CA GLY A 48 -2.47 2.11 10.71
C GLY A 48 -1.86 1.25 9.60
N ASN A 49 -2.56 0.16 9.30
CA ASN A 49 -2.24 -0.77 8.22
C ASN A 49 -3.25 -0.58 7.08
N GLY A 50 -2.90 -1.07 5.90
CA GLY A 50 -3.79 -1.00 4.74
C GLY A 50 -3.79 -2.26 3.89
N ALA A 51 -4.59 -2.25 2.84
CA ALA A 51 -4.60 -3.27 1.81
C ALA A 51 -4.50 -2.63 0.42
N ALA A 52 -3.93 -3.36 -0.54
CA ALA A 52 -3.83 -2.94 -1.94
C ALA A 52 -4.17 -4.12 -2.87
N LEU A 53 -4.72 -3.81 -4.04
CA LEU A 53 -5.17 -4.82 -5.01
C LEU A 53 -4.71 -4.46 -6.41
N LEU A 54 -4.25 -5.46 -7.16
CA LEU A 54 -4.17 -5.34 -8.61
C LEU A 54 -5.29 -6.13 -9.26
N LEU A 55 -6.12 -5.40 -10.00
CA LEU A 55 -7.12 -5.98 -10.90
C LEU A 55 -6.45 -6.33 -12.22
N TYR A 56 -6.72 -7.53 -12.72
CA TYR A 56 -6.18 -8.00 -13.99
C TYR A 56 -7.23 -8.77 -14.80
N GLN A 57 -7.05 -8.82 -16.11
CA GLN A 57 -7.86 -9.65 -17.00
C GLN A 57 -6.96 -10.43 -17.95
N ARG A 58 -7.10 -11.76 -17.97
CA ARG A 58 -6.17 -12.65 -18.70
C ARG A 58 -6.31 -12.55 -20.21
N GLU A 59 -7.54 -12.54 -20.71
CA GLU A 59 -7.81 -12.58 -22.16
C GLU A 59 -7.29 -11.34 -22.88
N THR A 60 -7.55 -10.17 -22.31
CA THR A 60 -7.13 -8.87 -22.85
C THR A 60 -5.71 -8.48 -22.41
N ARG A 61 -5.14 -9.20 -21.44
CA ARG A 61 -3.88 -8.85 -20.76
C ARG A 61 -3.92 -7.42 -20.22
N SER A 62 -5.03 -7.02 -19.63
CA SER A 62 -5.23 -5.68 -19.08
C SER A 62 -5.09 -5.67 -17.56
N VAL A 63 -4.78 -4.50 -17.02
CA VAL A 63 -4.80 -4.21 -15.59
C VAL A 63 -5.57 -2.93 -15.33
N VAL A 64 -6.16 -2.82 -14.14
CA VAL A 64 -6.77 -1.57 -13.66
C VAL A 64 -5.89 -0.97 -12.56
N LEU A 65 -5.53 0.28 -12.77
CA LEU A 65 -4.82 1.16 -11.85
C LEU A 65 -5.67 2.41 -11.64
N VAL A 66 -5.22 3.27 -10.74
CA VAL A 66 -5.83 4.58 -10.48
C VAL A 66 -4.76 5.67 -10.57
N ARG A 67 -5.17 6.91 -10.80
CA ARG A 67 -4.31 8.09 -10.70
C ARG A 67 -4.93 9.11 -9.77
N GLN A 68 -4.18 9.56 -8.78
CA GLN A 68 -4.66 10.51 -7.78
C GLN A 68 -3.55 11.41 -7.24
N PHE A 69 -3.94 12.55 -6.66
CA PHE A 69 -2.99 13.50 -6.10
C PHE A 69 -2.47 13.04 -4.73
N ARG A 70 -1.15 13.02 -4.56
CA ARG A 70 -0.45 12.74 -3.31
C ARG A 70 0.43 13.91 -2.91
N PHE A 71 -0.05 14.70 -1.95
CA PHE A 71 0.66 15.86 -1.43
C PHE A 71 2.11 15.56 -0.95
N PRO A 72 2.39 14.44 -0.25
CA PRO A 72 3.76 14.11 0.15
C PRO A 72 4.74 13.94 -1.03
N CYS A 73 4.26 13.43 -2.16
CA CYS A 73 5.06 13.30 -3.37
C CYS A 73 5.28 14.67 -4.03
N PHE A 74 4.25 15.51 -4.05
CA PHE A 74 4.33 16.88 -4.58
C PHE A 74 5.38 17.72 -3.85
N VAL A 75 5.36 17.74 -2.51
CA VAL A 75 6.36 18.48 -1.72
C VAL A 75 7.77 17.89 -1.81
N ASN A 76 7.90 16.67 -2.32
CA ASN A 76 9.17 16.00 -2.58
C ASN A 76 9.58 16.07 -4.07
N GLY A 77 9.03 17.01 -4.84
CA GLY A 77 9.49 17.32 -6.20
C GLY A 77 8.87 16.50 -7.33
N HIS A 78 7.89 15.63 -7.05
CA HIS A 78 7.02 15.05 -8.07
C HIS A 78 5.91 16.06 -8.45
N ASP A 79 5.20 15.84 -9.55
CA ASP A 79 3.98 16.62 -9.87
C ASP A 79 2.79 16.30 -8.95
N GLY A 80 2.94 15.32 -8.04
CA GLY A 80 1.91 14.84 -7.13
C GLY A 80 0.90 13.85 -7.72
N MET A 81 0.75 13.71 -9.03
CA MET A 81 -0.23 12.80 -9.65
C MET A 81 0.37 11.40 -9.82
N LEU A 82 0.13 10.52 -8.84
CA LEU A 82 0.70 9.17 -8.83
C LEU A 82 -0.24 8.18 -9.51
N ILE A 83 0.33 7.28 -10.31
CA ILE A 83 -0.36 6.08 -10.80
C ILE A 83 -0.14 4.95 -9.80
N GLU A 84 -1.23 4.41 -9.28
CA GLU A 84 -1.25 3.51 -8.15
C GLU A 84 -2.17 2.30 -8.39
N ALA A 85 -1.90 1.19 -7.71
CA ALA A 85 -2.88 0.15 -7.48
C ALA A 85 -3.88 0.64 -6.43
N PRO A 86 -5.19 0.35 -6.59
CA PRO A 86 -6.20 0.75 -5.62
C PRO A 86 -5.86 0.22 -4.23
N ALA A 87 -6.06 1.06 -3.21
CA ALA A 87 -5.62 0.78 -1.85
C ALA A 87 -6.31 1.66 -0.81
N GLY A 88 -6.50 1.10 0.39
CA GLY A 88 -7.12 1.81 1.50
C GLY A 88 -6.65 1.32 2.87
N LEU A 89 -6.88 2.15 3.90
CA LEU A 89 -6.61 1.81 5.30
C LEU A 89 -7.60 0.79 5.82
N LEU A 90 -7.17 -0.09 6.72
CA LEU A 90 -8.03 -1.17 7.19
C LEU A 90 -9.26 -0.68 7.97
N ASP A 91 -9.15 0.39 8.76
CA ASP A 91 -10.26 1.03 9.50
C ASP A 91 -11.23 0.03 10.16
N GLN A 92 -10.69 -0.88 10.97
CA GLN A 92 -11.39 -1.96 11.68
C GLN A 92 -11.95 -3.10 10.80
N ALA A 93 -11.84 -3.00 9.47
CA ALA A 93 -12.15 -4.09 8.56
C ALA A 93 -10.98 -5.08 8.45
N THR A 94 -11.29 -6.31 8.02
CA THR A 94 -10.25 -7.24 7.59
C THR A 94 -9.62 -6.76 6.28
N PRO A 95 -8.35 -7.12 5.98
CA PRO A 95 -7.71 -6.74 4.72
C PRO A 95 -8.49 -7.10 3.46
N GLU A 96 -9.15 -8.27 3.46
CA GLU A 96 -9.99 -8.70 2.34
C GLU A 96 -11.27 -7.85 2.22
N GLN A 97 -11.97 -7.59 3.33
CA GLN A 97 -13.16 -6.75 3.30
C GLN A 97 -12.84 -5.34 2.82
N ARG A 98 -11.76 -4.75 3.35
CA ARG A 98 -11.37 -3.39 2.96
C ARG A 98 -11.10 -3.32 1.47
N ILE A 99 -10.26 -4.21 0.94
CA ILE A 99 -9.82 -4.07 -0.43
C ILE A 99 -10.90 -4.37 -1.47
N ARG A 100 -11.89 -5.20 -1.12
CA ARG A 100 -13.08 -5.39 -1.96
C ARG A 100 -13.92 -4.12 -2.06
N ALA A 101 -14.08 -3.41 -0.95
CA ALA A 101 -14.80 -2.15 -0.92
C ALA A 101 -14.04 -1.04 -1.67
N GLU A 102 -12.73 -0.90 -1.45
CA GLU A 102 -11.89 0.04 -2.19
C GLU A 102 -11.88 -0.22 -3.70
N ALA A 103 -11.88 -1.49 -4.12
CA ALA A 103 -11.96 -1.82 -5.54
C ALA A 103 -13.23 -1.26 -6.19
N GLU A 104 -14.38 -1.37 -5.51
CA GLU A 104 -15.63 -0.81 -6.02
C GLU A 104 -15.62 0.73 -5.96
N GLU A 105 -15.17 1.31 -4.85
CA GLU A 105 -15.14 2.76 -4.61
C GLU A 105 -14.18 3.49 -5.57
N GLU A 106 -12.91 3.07 -5.63
CA GLU A 106 -11.90 3.75 -6.42
C GLU A 106 -11.99 3.42 -7.91
N THR A 107 -12.32 2.16 -8.28
CA THR A 107 -12.23 1.70 -9.68
C THR A 107 -13.57 1.41 -10.35
N GLY A 108 -14.67 1.33 -9.58
CA GLY A 108 -15.98 0.96 -10.08
C GLY A 108 -16.18 -0.54 -10.34
N TYR A 109 -15.18 -1.38 -10.01
CA TYR A 109 -15.28 -2.84 -10.19
C TYR A 109 -15.69 -3.54 -8.89
N ARG A 110 -16.85 -4.22 -8.93
CA ARG A 110 -17.29 -5.10 -7.85
C ARG A 110 -16.66 -6.48 -8.01
N VAL A 111 -15.60 -6.72 -7.24
CA VAL A 111 -14.78 -7.93 -7.36
C VAL A 111 -15.39 -9.13 -6.63
N GLY A 112 -15.28 -10.29 -7.28
CA GLY A 112 -15.54 -11.61 -6.71
C GLY A 112 -14.40 -12.04 -5.80
N GLU A 113 -13.83 -13.23 -6.00
CA GLU A 113 -12.71 -13.69 -5.19
C GLU A 113 -11.47 -12.79 -5.30
N VAL A 114 -10.89 -12.41 -4.15
CA VAL A 114 -9.60 -11.72 -4.09
C VAL A 114 -8.56 -12.67 -3.49
N ARG A 115 -7.40 -12.78 -4.14
CA ARG A 115 -6.31 -13.67 -3.69
C ARG A 115 -5.22 -12.86 -3.02
N LYS A 116 -4.96 -13.15 -1.74
CA LYS A 116 -3.82 -12.57 -1.02
C LYS A 116 -2.50 -13.07 -1.61
N VAL A 117 -1.54 -12.17 -1.74
CA VAL A 117 -0.23 -12.43 -2.33
C VAL A 117 0.86 -12.46 -1.25
N PHE A 118 1.08 -11.34 -0.57
CA PHE A 118 2.05 -11.19 0.50
C PHE A 118 1.68 -10.00 1.41
N GLU A 119 2.53 -9.75 2.40
CA GLU A 119 2.50 -8.55 3.23
C GLU A 119 3.88 -7.91 3.22
N ALA A 120 3.94 -6.58 3.27
CA ALA A 120 5.20 -5.85 3.37
C ALA A 120 5.09 -4.67 4.33
N PHE A 121 6.16 -4.40 5.08
CA PHE A 121 6.35 -3.10 5.71
C PHE A 121 6.92 -2.14 4.67
N MET A 122 6.23 -1.03 4.41
CA MET A 122 6.56 -0.17 3.27
C MET A 122 7.75 0.75 3.55
N SER A 123 7.92 1.21 4.80
CA SER A 123 9.06 2.05 5.22
C SER A 123 9.48 1.76 6.67
N PRO A 124 10.05 0.57 6.95
CA PRO A 124 10.26 0.04 8.30
C PRO A 124 11.31 0.80 9.15
N GLY A 125 11.88 1.88 8.62
CA GLY A 125 12.81 2.74 9.38
C GLY A 125 12.09 3.66 10.38
N SER A 126 10.87 4.09 10.07
CA SER A 126 10.13 5.09 10.85
C SER A 126 8.60 5.01 10.71
N VAL A 127 8.06 4.21 9.79
CA VAL A 127 6.61 4.07 9.59
C VAL A 127 6.20 2.66 10.00
N THR A 128 5.12 2.55 10.78
CA THR A 128 4.62 1.26 11.30
C THR A 128 3.82 0.46 10.27
N GLU A 129 3.38 1.13 9.20
CA GLU A 129 2.47 0.60 8.19
C GLU A 129 2.95 -0.73 7.63
N LYS A 130 2.07 -1.71 7.76
CA LYS A 130 2.09 -2.93 6.98
C LYS A 130 0.96 -2.89 5.95
N LEU A 131 1.31 -3.20 4.71
CA LEU A 131 0.35 -3.32 3.63
C LEU A 131 0.10 -4.79 3.28
N HIS A 132 -1.17 -5.15 3.12
CA HIS A 132 -1.62 -6.46 2.67
C HIS A 132 -1.92 -6.43 1.17
N PHE A 133 -1.29 -7.30 0.39
CA PHE A 133 -1.35 -7.27 -1.07
C PHE A 133 -2.27 -8.34 -1.61
N PHE A 134 -3.11 -7.96 -2.57
CA PHE A 134 -4.08 -8.84 -3.22
C PHE A 134 -4.00 -8.72 -4.74
N VAL A 135 -4.52 -9.74 -5.43
CA VAL A 135 -4.84 -9.68 -6.86
C VAL A 135 -6.24 -10.24 -7.08
N ALA A 136 -6.94 -9.74 -8.09
CA ALA A 136 -8.25 -10.26 -8.49
C ALA A 136 -8.37 -10.24 -10.01
N GLU A 137 -8.90 -11.32 -10.56
CA GLU A 137 -9.30 -11.34 -11.95
C GLU A 137 -10.64 -10.62 -12.08
N TYR A 138 -10.80 -9.77 -13.11
CA TYR A 138 -12.05 -9.09 -13.39
C TYR A 138 -12.59 -9.42 -14.78
N ASP A 139 -13.91 -9.29 -14.92
CA ASP A 139 -14.61 -9.25 -16.19
C ASP A 139 -15.44 -7.97 -16.36
N ALA A 140 -15.86 -7.71 -17.59
CA ALA A 140 -16.59 -6.49 -17.94
C ALA A 140 -17.95 -6.37 -17.22
N SER A 141 -18.58 -7.48 -16.82
CA SER A 141 -19.84 -7.47 -16.07
C SER A 141 -19.69 -6.98 -14.64
N GLN A 142 -18.46 -6.96 -14.13
CA GLN A 142 -18.15 -6.51 -12.77
C GLN A 142 -17.95 -4.99 -12.68
N LYS A 143 -17.90 -4.27 -13.82
CA LYS A 143 -17.87 -2.81 -13.82
C LYS A 143 -19.27 -2.26 -13.52
N VAL A 144 -19.49 -1.83 -12.28
CA VAL A 144 -20.80 -1.40 -11.76
C VAL A 144 -20.92 0.12 -11.61
N GLY A 145 -19.82 0.84 -11.81
CA GLY A 145 -19.76 2.30 -11.81
C GLY A 145 -18.48 2.82 -12.47
N ASP A 146 -18.35 4.14 -12.49
CA ASP A 146 -17.19 4.81 -13.07
C ASP A 146 -15.96 4.82 -12.14
N GLY A 147 -16.16 4.48 -10.85
CA GLY A 147 -15.15 4.64 -9.80
C GLY A 147 -14.97 6.10 -9.41
N GLY A 148 -13.77 6.46 -8.98
CA GLY A 148 -13.40 7.85 -8.69
C GLY A 148 -13.30 8.20 -7.20
N GLY A 149 -13.52 7.23 -6.31
CA GLY A 149 -13.43 7.41 -4.87
C GLY A 149 -14.65 8.14 -4.30
N LEU A 150 -14.49 8.67 -3.09
CA LEU A 150 -15.54 9.37 -2.34
C LEU A 150 -15.30 10.89 -2.34
N PRO A 151 -16.12 11.70 -3.06
CA PRO A 151 -15.95 13.16 -3.09
C PRO A 151 -16.06 13.81 -1.72
N GLY A 152 -16.82 13.21 -0.80
CA GLY A 152 -16.95 13.68 0.58
C GLY A 152 -15.67 13.56 1.41
N GLU A 153 -14.72 12.72 0.98
CA GLU A 153 -13.41 12.52 1.60
C GLU A 153 -12.31 13.33 0.90
N GLY A 154 -12.69 14.13 -0.11
CA GLY A 154 -11.77 14.96 -0.90
C GLY A 154 -11.00 14.18 -1.96
N GLU A 155 -11.46 12.97 -2.29
CA GLU A 155 -10.85 12.14 -3.33
C GLU A 155 -11.26 12.62 -4.73
N ASP A 156 -10.27 12.62 -5.62
CA ASP A 156 -10.41 12.88 -7.06
C ASP A 156 -9.50 11.88 -7.78
N ILE A 157 -10.10 10.75 -8.15
CA ILE A 157 -9.39 9.57 -8.63
C ILE A 157 -9.76 9.30 -10.09
N GLU A 158 -8.75 9.20 -10.95
CA GLU A 158 -8.91 8.77 -12.34
C GLU A 158 -8.68 7.26 -12.43
N VAL A 159 -9.63 6.52 -13.03
CA VAL A 159 -9.48 5.08 -13.27
C VAL A 159 -8.72 4.85 -14.58
N LEU A 160 -7.67 4.02 -14.52
CA LEU A 160 -6.80 3.68 -15.63
C LEU A 160 -6.88 2.18 -15.94
N GLU A 161 -7.65 1.81 -16.96
CA GLU A 161 -7.60 0.46 -17.55
C GLU A 161 -6.62 0.45 -18.71
N LEU A 162 -5.53 -0.29 -18.58
CA LEU A 162 -4.40 -0.26 -19.53
C LEU A 162 -3.92 -1.67 -19.87
N PRO A 163 -3.39 -1.90 -21.08
CA PRO A 163 -2.63 -3.10 -21.38
C PRO A 163 -1.48 -3.28 -20.39
N PHE A 164 -1.28 -4.51 -19.91
CA PHE A 164 -0.24 -4.83 -18.92
C PHE A 164 1.16 -4.46 -19.41
N ASP A 165 1.43 -4.68 -20.70
CA ASP A 165 2.73 -4.39 -21.29
C ASP A 165 3.01 -2.87 -21.35
N ASP A 166 1.96 -2.05 -21.47
CA ASP A 166 2.04 -0.59 -21.38
C ASP A 166 2.32 -0.16 -19.93
N ALA A 167 1.61 -0.70 -18.93
CA ALA A 167 1.89 -0.44 -17.52
C ALA A 167 3.34 -0.79 -17.15
N MET A 168 3.85 -1.91 -17.65
CA MET A 168 5.26 -2.29 -17.47
C MET A 168 6.22 -1.35 -18.20
N ALA A 169 5.83 -0.78 -19.34
CA ALA A 169 6.62 0.23 -20.03
C ALA A 169 6.65 1.57 -19.25
N MET A 170 5.51 1.98 -18.68
CA MET A 170 5.41 3.16 -17.80
C MET A 170 6.31 3.02 -16.57
N LEU A 171 6.32 1.83 -15.95
CA LEU A 171 7.24 1.49 -14.85
C LEU A 171 8.70 1.67 -15.28
N ARG A 172 9.10 1.13 -16.45
CA ARG A 172 10.48 1.27 -16.96
C ARG A 172 10.86 2.72 -17.27
N ARG A 173 9.90 3.55 -17.69
CA ARG A 173 10.12 4.98 -17.98
C ARG A 173 10.11 5.87 -16.73
N GLY A 174 9.77 5.31 -15.56
CA GLY A 174 9.67 6.08 -14.32
C GLY A 174 8.37 6.90 -14.21
N GLU A 175 7.33 6.55 -14.96
CA GLU A 175 6.00 7.16 -14.84
C GLU A 175 5.19 6.49 -13.72
N ILE A 176 5.44 5.20 -13.43
CA ILE A 176 4.93 4.51 -12.24
C ILE A 176 6.07 4.43 -11.23
N VAL A 177 5.92 5.19 -10.14
CA VAL A 177 6.94 5.33 -9.07
C VAL A 177 6.39 4.96 -7.69
N ASP A 178 5.19 4.40 -7.63
CA ASP A 178 4.57 3.94 -6.40
C ASP A 178 5.01 2.52 -6.04
N GLY A 179 5.53 2.34 -4.82
CA GLY A 179 6.15 1.08 -4.38
C GLY A 179 5.21 -0.11 -4.39
N LYS A 180 3.98 0.04 -3.87
CA LYS A 180 2.99 -1.06 -3.83
C LYS A 180 2.58 -1.49 -5.24
N THR A 181 2.45 -0.52 -6.16
CA THR A 181 2.10 -0.75 -7.56
C THR A 181 3.21 -1.47 -8.30
N ILE A 182 4.46 -1.02 -8.12
CA ILE A 182 5.63 -1.70 -8.69
C ILE A 182 5.68 -3.16 -8.25
N MET A 183 5.48 -3.44 -6.96
CA MET A 183 5.49 -4.81 -6.42
C MET A 183 4.38 -5.66 -7.04
N LEU A 184 3.17 -5.13 -7.19
CA LEU A 184 2.04 -5.85 -7.76
C LEU A 184 2.20 -6.11 -9.26
N LEU A 185 2.69 -5.13 -10.03
CA LEU A 185 2.96 -5.31 -11.46
C LEU A 185 4.07 -6.34 -11.69
N GLN A 186 5.14 -6.32 -10.88
CA GLN A 186 6.19 -7.34 -10.93
C GLN A 186 5.65 -8.73 -10.54
N TYR A 187 4.79 -8.83 -9.53
CA TYR A 187 4.11 -10.07 -9.19
C TYR A 187 3.27 -10.59 -10.36
N ALA A 188 2.50 -9.73 -11.02
CA ALA A 188 1.70 -10.09 -12.17
C ALA A 188 2.56 -10.58 -13.34
N ALA A 189 3.71 -9.94 -13.60
CA ALA A 189 4.67 -10.40 -14.61
C ALA A 189 5.15 -11.83 -14.34
N MET A 190 5.38 -12.20 -13.08
CA MET A 190 5.92 -13.52 -12.70
C MET A 190 4.86 -14.61 -12.58
N HIS A 191 3.63 -14.26 -12.17
CA HIS A 191 2.65 -15.24 -11.69
C HIS A 191 1.26 -15.14 -12.31
N VAL A 192 0.96 -14.05 -13.03
CA VAL A 192 -0.34 -13.86 -13.69
C VAL A 192 -0.18 -13.97 -15.21
N PHE A 193 0.74 -13.19 -15.76
CA PHE A 193 1.00 -13.07 -17.20
C PHE A 193 2.30 -13.72 -17.65
N GLY A 194 3.06 -14.30 -16.71
CA GLY A 194 4.24 -15.11 -17.01
C GLY A 194 3.85 -16.36 -17.78
N THR A 195 4.71 -16.75 -18.73
CA THR A 195 4.60 -17.99 -19.52
C THR A 195 4.90 -19.23 -18.69
#